data_AF-A0A2E0WNP4-F1
#
_entry.id   AF-A0A2E0WNP4-F1
#
_cell.length_a   1.000
_cell.length_b   1.000
_cell.length_c   1.000
_cell.angle_alpha   90.00
_cell.angle_beta   90.00
_cell.angle_gamma   90.00
#
_symmetry.space_group_name_H-M   'P 1'
#
loop_
_entity.id
_entity.type
_entity.pdbx_description
1 polymer ?
#
loop_
_entity_poly.entity_id
_entity_poly.type
_entity_poly.pdbx_seq_one_letter_code
_entity_poly.pdbx_strand_id
1 'polypeptide(L)'
;MENDAVIPIEILFQKSELVVTFLIIMLGIGFGNLRIKGVGFGSSGVLIVAMIAGYLYQFEPIVILQDLGIVLFLLSIGLEAGPSFFRAFKQHGRRFITNVVVLLAVAGANTVGIIALAGVPIGVGLGLFAGAFTSSPAWYSFNMISTGSARR
;
A
#
# COMPACT_ATOMS: atom_id res chain seq x y z
N MET A 1 9.19 -34.69 -22.60
CA MET A 1 9.75 -33.81 -23.65
C MET A 1 8.64 -32.83 -24.06
N GLU A 2 7.92 -32.18 -23.14
CA GLU A 2 8.26 -31.11 -22.17
C GLU A 2 8.68 -29.78 -22.83
N ASN A 3 7.68 -28.97 -23.19
CA ASN A 3 7.61 -27.52 -22.98
C ASN A 3 8.61 -26.55 -23.65
N ASP A 4 9.01 -26.72 -24.92
CA ASP A 4 9.83 -25.69 -25.60
C ASP A 4 9.03 -24.58 -26.33
N ALA A 5 7.72 -24.77 -26.53
CA ALA A 5 6.86 -23.83 -27.27
C ALA A 5 6.08 -22.85 -26.37
N VAL A 6 6.03 -23.09 -25.05
CA VAL A 6 5.32 -22.23 -24.08
C VAL A 6 6.19 -21.06 -23.62
N ILE A 7 7.51 -21.30 -23.55
CA ILE A 7 8.55 -20.34 -23.17
C ILE A 7 8.51 -19.04 -24.01
N PRO A 8 8.36 -19.06 -25.36
CA PRO A 8 8.33 -17.83 -26.14
C PRO A 8 7.08 -16.97 -25.93
N ILE A 9 5.91 -17.55 -25.60
CA ILE A 9 4.65 -16.79 -25.41
C ILE A 9 4.67 -16.04 -24.07
N GLU A 10 5.14 -16.67 -22.99
CA GLU A 10 5.24 -16.01 -21.67
C GLU A 10 6.23 -14.84 -21.70
N ILE A 11 7.36 -14.99 -22.40
CA ILE A 11 8.36 -13.92 -22.58
C ILE A 11 7.76 -12.72 -23.32
N LEU A 12 6.83 -12.96 -24.25
CA LEU A 12 6.19 -11.92 -25.07
C LEU A 12 5.12 -11.14 -24.31
N PHE A 13 4.33 -11.80 -23.46
CA PHE A 13 3.37 -11.14 -22.58
C PHE A 13 4.07 -10.37 -21.44
N GLN A 14 5.09 -10.97 -20.82
CA GLN A 14 5.95 -10.29 -19.84
C GLN A 14 6.58 -9.02 -20.43
N LYS A 15 7.04 -9.05 -21.68
CA LYS A 15 7.58 -7.89 -22.40
C LYS A 15 6.61 -6.71 -22.44
N SER A 16 5.30 -6.95 -22.63
CA SER A 16 4.28 -5.90 -22.69
C SER A 16 4.06 -5.26 -21.32
N GLU A 17 3.91 -6.07 -20.26
CA GLU A 17 3.69 -5.58 -18.89
C GLU A 17 4.90 -4.82 -18.34
N LEU A 18 6.12 -5.24 -18.70
CA LEU A 18 7.35 -4.57 -18.31
C LEU A 18 7.44 -3.18 -18.94
N VAL A 19 7.03 -3.05 -20.21
CA VAL A 19 6.97 -1.76 -20.92
C VAL A 19 5.94 -0.84 -20.27
N VAL A 20 4.75 -1.36 -19.93
CA VAL A 20 3.72 -0.59 -19.23
C VAL A 20 4.23 -0.12 -17.86
N THR A 21 4.84 -1.01 -17.08
CA THR A 21 5.38 -0.66 -15.76
C THR A 21 6.47 0.40 -15.86
N PHE A 22 7.38 0.26 -16.83
CA PHE A 22 8.42 1.25 -17.08
C PHE A 22 7.84 2.61 -17.50
N LEU A 23 6.81 2.62 -18.35
CA LEU A 23 6.12 3.83 -18.77
C LEU A 23 5.44 4.52 -17.58
N ILE A 24 4.77 3.77 -16.71
CA ILE A 24 4.15 4.30 -15.47
C ILE A 24 5.21 4.91 -14.57
N ILE A 25 6.35 4.24 -14.37
CA ILE A 25 7.46 4.78 -13.55
C ILE A 25 8.00 6.06 -14.19
N MET A 26 8.22 6.07 -15.49
CA MET A 26 8.74 7.24 -16.22
C MET A 26 7.78 8.43 -16.13
N LEU A 27 6.49 8.21 -16.38
CA LEU A 27 5.44 9.24 -16.22
C LEU A 27 5.32 9.68 -14.77
N GLY A 28 5.44 8.75 -13.83
CA GLY A 28 5.38 9.01 -12.39
C GLY A 28 6.53 9.89 -11.90
N ILE A 29 7.75 9.64 -12.36
CA ILE A 29 8.92 10.48 -12.05
C ILE A 29 8.78 11.84 -12.72
N GLY A 30 8.36 11.88 -13.99
CA GLY A 30 8.08 13.12 -14.71
C GLY A 30 7.07 13.99 -13.97
N PHE A 31 5.93 13.40 -13.59
CA PHE A 31 4.88 14.05 -12.80
C PHE A 31 5.35 14.43 -11.39
N GLY A 32 6.11 13.58 -10.71
CA GLY A 32 6.64 13.84 -9.37
C GLY A 32 7.60 15.03 -9.32
N ASN A 33 8.29 15.32 -10.43
CA ASN A 33 9.18 16.47 -10.55
C ASN A 33 8.46 17.78 -10.89
N LEU A 34 7.17 17.76 -11.25
CA LEU A 34 6.39 18.99 -11.41
C LEU A 34 6.24 19.66 -10.04
N ARG A 35 6.79 20.88 -9.92
CA ARG A 35 6.64 21.72 -8.75
C ARG A 35 5.53 22.72 -8.98
N ILE A 36 4.44 22.60 -8.24
CA ILE A 36 3.35 23.58 -8.26
C ILE A 36 3.44 24.38 -6.97
N LYS A 37 3.60 25.71 -7.08
CA LYS A 37 3.65 26.65 -5.94
C LYS A 37 4.65 26.28 -4.82
N GLY A 38 5.81 25.73 -5.16
CA GLY A 38 6.89 25.45 -4.21
C GLY A 38 6.78 24.11 -3.45
N VAL A 39 5.71 23.35 -3.64
CA VAL A 39 5.58 21.97 -3.12
C VAL A 39 5.84 20.99 -4.26
N GLY A 40 6.86 20.14 -4.10
CA GLY A 40 7.15 19.06 -5.04
C GLY A 40 6.52 17.75 -4.57
N PHE A 41 5.87 17.02 -5.49
CA PHE A 41 5.30 15.69 -5.19
C PHE A 41 6.39 14.63 -4.94
N GLY A 42 7.61 14.82 -5.46
CA GLY A 42 8.76 13.97 -5.17
C GLY A 42 8.49 12.50 -5.54
N SER A 43 8.91 11.57 -4.68
CA SER A 43 8.69 10.13 -4.87
C SER A 43 7.21 9.73 -4.82
N SER A 44 6.35 10.50 -4.13
CA SER A 44 4.92 10.21 -4.05
C SER A 44 4.18 10.37 -5.39
N GLY A 45 4.75 11.14 -6.34
CA GLY A 45 4.21 11.29 -7.68
C GLY A 45 4.11 9.97 -8.44
N VAL A 46 5.07 9.05 -8.23
CA VAL A 46 5.06 7.72 -8.85
C VAL A 46 3.89 6.88 -8.35
N LEU A 47 3.61 6.92 -7.04
CA LEU A 47 2.49 6.18 -6.45
C LEU A 47 1.13 6.71 -6.94
N ILE A 48 0.98 8.03 -7.04
CA ILE A 48 -0.26 8.65 -7.53
C ILE A 48 -0.52 8.27 -8.99
N VAL A 49 0.48 8.39 -9.85
CA VAL A 49 0.36 8.03 -11.27
C VAL A 49 0.09 6.53 -11.43
N ALA A 50 0.79 5.68 -10.67
CA ALA A 50 0.55 4.23 -10.68
C ALA A 50 -0.86 3.86 -10.22
N MET A 51 -1.40 4.53 -9.20
CA MET A 51 -2.76 4.31 -8.71
C MET A 51 -3.80 4.72 -9.75
N ILE A 52 -3.64 5.89 -10.38
CA ILE A 52 -4.56 6.36 -11.44
C ILE A 52 -4.48 5.45 -12.66
N ALA A 53 -3.28 5.08 -13.12
CA ALA A 53 -3.09 4.18 -14.24
C ALA A 53 -3.67 2.78 -13.96
N GLY A 54 -3.46 2.25 -12.74
CA GLY A 54 -4.03 0.98 -12.30
C GLY A 54 -5.55 1.01 -12.24
N TYR A 55 -6.15 2.12 -11.78
CA TYR A 55 -7.59 2.29 -11.75
C TYR A 55 -8.22 2.37 -13.16
N LEU A 56 -7.59 3.08 -14.09
CA LEU A 56 -8.15 3.30 -15.43
C LEU A 56 -7.99 2.12 -16.38
N TYR A 57 -6.87 1.40 -16.30
CA TYR A 57 -6.50 0.37 -17.29
C TYR A 57 -6.44 -1.05 -16.73
N GLN A 58 -6.49 -1.23 -15.41
CA GLN A 58 -6.55 -2.53 -14.73
C GLN A 58 -5.49 -3.54 -15.23
N PHE A 59 -4.23 -3.10 -15.36
CA PHE A 59 -3.14 -3.99 -15.75
C PHE A 59 -2.87 -5.07 -14.70
N GLU A 60 -2.49 -6.26 -15.15
CA GLU A 60 -2.06 -7.34 -14.26
C GLU A 60 -0.63 -7.06 -13.78
N PRO A 61 -0.37 -7.10 -12.45
CA PRO A 61 0.95 -6.81 -11.94
C PRO A 61 1.89 -7.99 -12.17
N ILE A 62 3.13 -7.68 -12.56
CA ILE A 62 4.22 -8.65 -12.59
C ILE A 62 4.56 -9.01 -11.15
N VAL A 63 4.14 -10.20 -10.70
CA VAL A 63 4.24 -10.67 -9.31
C VAL A 63 5.65 -10.49 -8.73
N ILE A 64 6.69 -10.87 -9.48
CA ILE A 64 8.08 -10.73 -9.02
C ILE A 64 8.48 -9.26 -8.78
N LEU A 65 8.01 -8.34 -9.63
CA LEU A 65 8.35 -6.92 -9.51
C LEU A 65 7.54 -6.25 -8.41
N GLN A 66 6.31 -6.69 -8.18
CA GLN A 66 5.48 -6.27 -7.05
C GLN A 66 6.13 -6.67 -5.72
N ASP A 67 6.52 -7.94 -5.56
CA ASP A 67 7.13 -8.44 -4.33
C ASP A 67 8.47 -7.77 -4.06
N LEU A 68 9.34 -7.68 -5.08
CA LEU A 68 10.61 -6.97 -4.97
C LEU A 68 10.40 -5.49 -4.67
N GLY A 69 9.45 -4.83 -5.33
CA GLY A 69 9.13 -3.42 -5.11
C GLY A 69 8.70 -3.13 -3.68
N ILE A 70 7.79 -3.96 -3.13
CA ILE A 70 7.34 -3.84 -1.74
C ILE A 70 8.49 -4.10 -0.77
N VAL A 71 9.31 -5.13 -0.99
CA VAL A 71 10.46 -5.44 -0.12
C VAL A 71 11.48 -4.31 -0.12
N LEU A 72 11.87 -3.79 -1.29
CA LEU A 72 12.82 -2.69 -1.42
C LEU A 72 12.27 -1.38 -0.84
N PHE A 73 10.98 -1.12 -1.01
CA PHE A 73 10.31 0.04 -0.43
C PHE A 73 10.26 -0.03 1.10
N LEU A 74 9.83 -1.16 1.66
CA LEU A 74 9.80 -1.38 3.11
C LEU A 74 11.20 -1.36 3.72
N LEU A 75 12.20 -1.91 3.02
CA LEU A 75 13.61 -1.84 3.42
C LEU A 75 14.08 -0.38 3.48
N SER A 76 13.81 0.40 2.44
CA SER A 76 14.23 1.80 2.37
C SER A 76 13.63 2.64 3.50
N ILE A 77 12.31 2.51 3.72
CA ILE A 77 11.62 3.17 4.84
C ILE A 77 12.15 2.66 6.18
N GLY A 78 12.38 1.36 6.33
CA GLY A 78 12.88 0.76 7.56
C GLY A 78 14.29 1.27 7.93
N LEU A 79 15.17 1.41 6.94
CA LEU A 79 16.52 1.93 7.14
C LEU A 79 16.52 3.44 7.46
N GLU A 80 15.66 4.22 6.80
CA GLU A 80 15.53 5.67 7.06
C GLU A 80 14.87 5.96 8.42
N ALA A 81 13.78 5.27 8.72
CA ALA A 81 13.02 5.47 9.96
C ALA A 81 13.67 4.80 11.17
N GLY A 82 14.46 3.74 10.99
CA GLY A 82 15.02 2.91 12.06
C GLY A 82 15.77 3.71 13.14
N PRO A 83 16.85 4.43 12.81
CA PRO A 83 17.62 5.19 13.80
C PRO A 83 16.78 6.27 14.52
N SER A 84 15.91 6.95 13.77
CA SER A 84 15.01 7.98 14.30
C SER A 84 14.00 7.39 15.29
N PHE A 85 13.39 6.25 14.92
CA PHE A 85 12.46 5.52 15.78
C PHE A 85 13.11 5.06 17.07
N PHE A 86 14.28 4.41 17.02
CA PHE A 86 14.97 3.93 18.23
C PHE A 86 15.36 5.09 19.16
N ARG A 87 15.84 6.20 18.60
CA ARG A 87 16.17 7.41 19.37
C ARG A 87 14.94 8.01 20.03
N ALA A 88 13.85 8.15 19.29
CA ALA A 88 12.59 8.70 19.78
C ALA A 88 11.93 7.78 20.84
N PHE A 89 11.95 6.47 20.61
CA PHE A 89 11.39 5.47 21.53
C PHE A 89 12.15 5.44 22.87
N LYS A 90 13.50 5.57 22.84
CA LYS A 90 14.29 5.63 24.07
C LYS A 90 14.00 6.86 24.92
N GLN A 91 13.69 8.00 24.30
CA GLN A 91 13.42 9.26 25.00
C GLN A 91 11.95 9.42 25.42
N HIS A 92 11.00 8.94 24.62
CA HIS A 92 9.58 9.22 24.78
C HIS A 92 8.67 8.00 24.65
N GLY A 93 9.20 6.78 24.75
CA GLY A 93 8.46 5.53 24.50
C GLY A 93 7.12 5.42 25.24
N ARG A 94 7.08 5.81 26.53
CA ARG A 94 5.80 5.84 27.29
C ARG A 94 4.77 6.79 26.68
N ARG A 95 5.17 8.01 26.28
CA ARG A 95 4.26 8.99 25.65
C ARG A 95 3.80 8.51 24.27
N PHE A 96 4.69 7.91 23.48
CA PHE A 96 4.33 7.34 22.18
C PHE A 96 3.29 6.23 22.30
N ILE A 97 3.49 5.28 23.21
CA ILE A 97 2.53 4.19 23.43
C ILE A 97 1.17 4.73 23.85
N THR A 98 1.11 5.66 24.81
CA THR A 98 -0.15 6.27 25.22
C THR A 98 -0.84 6.99 24.06
N ASN A 99 -0.10 7.77 23.26
CA ASN A 99 -0.67 8.47 22.10
C ASN A 99 -1.21 7.51 21.05
N VAL A 100 -0.50 6.42 20.76
CA VAL A 100 -0.96 5.39 19.80
C VAL A 100 -2.21 4.69 20.31
N VAL A 101 -2.27 4.32 21.59
CA VAL A 101 -3.46 3.67 22.18
C VAL A 101 -4.66 4.61 22.13
N VAL A 102 -4.49 5.88 22.51
CA VAL A 102 -5.58 6.87 22.45
C VAL A 102 -6.03 7.09 21.00
N LEU A 103 -5.10 7.22 20.06
CA LEU A 103 -5.41 7.39 18.64
C LEU A 103 -6.20 6.19 18.09
N LEU A 104 -5.77 4.96 18.40
CA LEU A 104 -6.46 3.74 17.97
C LEU A 104 -7.85 3.63 18.61
N ALA A 105 -8.00 3.98 19.88
CA ALA A 105 -9.30 3.96 20.57
C ALA A 105 -10.27 4.98 19.94
N VAL A 106 -9.81 6.21 19.71
CA VAL A 106 -10.64 7.28 19.10
C VAL A 106 -11.01 6.93 17.66
N ALA A 107 -10.05 6.47 16.86
CA ALA A 107 -10.34 6.11 15.47
C ALA A 107 -11.22 4.86 15.35
N GLY A 108 -11.04 3.88 16.25
CA GLY A 108 -11.92 2.72 16.34
C GLY A 108 -13.34 3.11 16.73
N ALA A 109 -13.50 3.95 17.76
CA ALA A 109 -14.79 4.48 18.15
C ALA A 109 -15.47 5.29 17.03
N ASN A 110 -14.70 6.12 16.31
CA ASN A 110 -15.21 6.87 15.17
C ASN A 110 -15.67 5.95 14.03
N THR A 111 -14.91 4.90 13.73
CA THR A 111 -15.26 3.92 12.69
C THR A 111 -16.55 3.17 13.06
N VAL A 112 -16.67 2.71 14.31
CA VAL A 112 -17.89 2.06 14.80
C VAL A 112 -19.07 3.03 14.78
N GLY A 113 -18.87 4.28 15.18
CA GLY A 113 -19.89 5.33 15.14
C GLY A 113 -20.40 5.60 13.72
N ILE A 114 -19.50 5.70 12.73
CA ILE A 114 -19.88 5.89 11.32
C ILE A 114 -20.66 4.68 10.80
N ILE A 115 -20.22 3.45 11.10
CA ILE A 115 -20.93 2.23 10.69
C ILE A 115 -22.34 2.21 11.30
N ALA A 116 -22.47 2.53 12.59
CA ALA A 116 -23.74 2.51 13.30
C ALA A 116 -24.72 3.62 12.86
N LEU A 117 -24.22 4.81 12.54
CA LEU A 117 -25.05 5.97 12.20
C LEU A 117 -25.37 6.06 10.70
N ALA A 118 -24.41 5.74 9.84
CA ALA A 118 -24.54 5.88 8.38
C ALA A 118 -24.91 4.55 7.69
N GLY A 119 -25.03 3.44 8.42
CA GLY A 119 -25.44 2.14 7.87
C GLY A 119 -24.47 1.58 6.84
N VAL A 120 -23.20 2.00 6.87
CA VAL A 120 -22.18 1.59 5.91
C VAL A 120 -21.83 0.11 6.14
N PRO A 121 -21.65 -0.71 5.07
CA PRO A 121 -21.21 -2.09 5.23
C PRO A 121 -19.93 -2.18 6.07
N ILE A 122 -19.90 -3.10 7.04
CA ILE A 122 -18.78 -3.29 7.97
C ILE A 122 -17.44 -3.43 7.22
N GLY A 123 -17.44 -4.10 6.07
CA GLY A 123 -16.22 -4.25 5.26
C GLY A 123 -15.66 -2.95 4.69
N VAL A 124 -16.53 -2.01 4.31
CA VAL A 124 -16.08 -0.69 3.83
C VAL A 124 -15.54 0.13 5.00
N GLY A 125 -16.18 0.09 6.17
CA GLY A 125 -15.71 0.77 7.37
C GLY A 125 -14.36 0.25 7.87
N LEU A 126 -14.17 -1.07 7.89
CA LEU A 126 -12.89 -1.68 8.26
C LEU A 126 -11.81 -1.46 7.20
N GLY A 127 -12.17 -1.36 5.92
CA GLY A 127 -11.27 -0.96 4.84
C GLY A 127 -10.78 0.48 4.96
N LEU A 128 -11.70 1.40 5.25
CA LEU A 128 -11.36 2.79 5.53
C LEU A 128 -10.46 2.91 6.77
N PHE A 129 -10.75 2.15 7.83
CA PHE A 129 -9.90 2.10 9.03
C PHE A 129 -8.50 1.57 8.72
N ALA A 130 -8.39 0.41 8.07
CA ALA A 130 -7.12 -0.18 7.70
C ALA A 130 -6.31 0.74 6.76
N GLY A 131 -6.98 1.37 5.78
CA GLY A 131 -6.38 2.33 4.85
C GLY A 131 -5.92 3.62 5.52
N ALA A 132 -6.72 4.19 6.43
CA ALA A 132 -6.36 5.40 7.18
C ALA A 132 -5.15 5.21 8.09
N PHE A 133 -4.93 3.97 8.58
CA PHE A 133 -3.76 3.59 9.35
C PHE A 133 -2.63 2.99 8.49
N THR A 134 -2.76 2.98 7.16
CA THR A 134 -1.81 2.37 6.21
C THR A 134 -1.40 0.94 6.63
N SER A 135 -2.34 0.18 7.19
CA SER A 135 -2.09 -1.14 7.75
C SER A 135 -2.66 -2.22 6.85
N SER A 136 -1.90 -2.56 5.80
CA SER A 136 -2.22 -3.70 4.92
C SER A 136 -2.50 -5.02 5.68
N PRO A 137 -1.80 -5.34 6.79
CA PRO A 137 -2.13 -6.51 7.61
C PRO A 137 -3.54 -6.44 8.23
N ALA A 138 -3.99 -5.25 8.66
CA ALA A 138 -5.31 -5.09 9.26
C ALA A 138 -6.45 -5.37 8.27
N TRP A 139 -6.28 -4.95 7.00
CA TRP A 139 -7.20 -5.31 5.92
C TRP A 139 -7.25 -6.81 5.68
N TYR A 140 -6.09 -7.47 5.64
CA TYR A 140 -5.98 -8.91 5.44
C TYR A 140 -6.65 -9.71 6.58
N SER A 141 -6.45 -9.30 7.84
CA SER A 141 -7.10 -9.92 8.99
C SER A 141 -8.63 -9.81 8.92
N PHE A 142 -9.18 -8.65 8.51
CA PHE A 142 -10.61 -8.53 8.28
C PHE A 142 -11.11 -9.49 7.19
N ASN A 143 -10.41 -9.56 6.05
CA ASN A 143 -10.80 -10.41 4.93
C ASN A 143 -10.85 -11.91 5.32
N MET A 144 -9.94 -12.34 6.21
CA MET A 144 -9.96 -13.69 6.78
C MET A 144 -11.21 -13.97 7.64
N ILE A 145 -11.66 -12.97 8.39
CA ILE A 145 -12.85 -13.06 9.26
C ILE A 145 -14.14 -13.02 8.43
N SER A 146 -14.22 -12.18 7.39
CA SER A 146 -15.39 -12.08 6.52
C SER A 146 -15.59 -13.29 5.62
N THR A 147 -14.50 -13.92 5.18
CA THR A 147 -14.52 -15.07 4.24
C THR A 147 -14.61 -16.41 4.98
N GLY A 148 -14.73 -16.42 6.32
CA GLY A 148 -14.95 -17.63 7.12
C GLY A 148 -13.73 -18.56 7.25
N SER A 149 -12.55 -18.13 6.81
CA SER A 149 -11.30 -18.93 6.91
C SER A 149 -10.80 -19.12 8.34
N ALA A 150 -11.38 -18.40 9.31
CA ALA A 150 -11.10 -18.55 10.75
C ALA A 150 -11.88 -19.71 11.41
N ARG A 151 -12.69 -20.48 10.67
CA ARG A 151 -13.43 -21.67 11.17
C ARG A 151 -12.79 -23.02 10.81
N ARG A 152 -11.50 -23.08 10.49
CA ARG A 152 -10.75 -24.33 10.38
C ARG A 152 -9.41 -24.24 11.09
#